data_AF-A0A1G0YRQ3-F1
#
_entry.id   AF-A0A1G0YRQ3-F1
#
_cell.length_a   1.000
_cell.length_b   1.000
_cell.length_c   1.000
_cell.angle_alpha   90.00
_cell.angle_beta   90.00
_cell.angle_gamma   90.00
#
_symmetry.space_group_name_H-M   'P 1'
#
loop_
_entity.id
_entity.type
_entity.pdbx_description
1 polymer ?
#
loop_
_entity_poly.entity_id
_entity_poly.type
_entity_poly.pdbx_seq_one_letter_code
_entity_poly.pdbx_strand_id
1 'polypeptide(L)'
;MMTEHIEKTAQYALTTLVVDYLQGKNLSQIRTCLDSVCAQKGQSAHALYAHIPARPIITRQLLTLLQVPIKKQNTYLNINHLLPMLTYLHQAGYEHDHLNYLLQLIQKTSHQPYKATFILNTTLIISTVGVLFYKNPHSMNIPFLGMLYTSYSLATQMYQTFYYGCPNINPTLLLFFIQTASSCLSLSAYVLCFLTAGVTTSMTAFLFISSSFLTLLEHVLVFYLIKQKTSPAQTAYVQNKIILANHARHQYQQQLTSESLGIKLYAALLTTIASALWCLHPPSFLITISCITYITCINWIKTRYIEELSTRELTTLQTSLASIHASPQTPSTSITHISFFNRPNTDNVKISSLDSSSTRDYCRV
;
A
#
# COMPACT_ATOMS: atom_id res chain seq x y z
N MET A 1 -13.25 -8.89 -36.07
CA MET A 1 -13.18 -7.41 -36.15
C MET A 1 -13.90 -6.71 -34.99
N MET A 2 -15.16 -7.05 -34.67
CA MET A 2 -15.89 -6.39 -33.57
C MET A 2 -15.24 -6.59 -32.19
N THR A 3 -14.67 -7.77 -31.90
CA THR A 3 -13.97 -8.07 -30.65
C THR A 3 -12.72 -7.20 -30.43
N GLU A 4 -11.95 -6.94 -31.49
CA GLU A 4 -10.73 -6.13 -31.45
C GLU A 4 -11.01 -4.66 -31.13
N HIS A 5 -12.10 -4.10 -31.67
CA HIS A 5 -12.51 -2.73 -31.36
C HIS A 5 -12.90 -2.58 -29.88
N ILE A 6 -13.69 -3.52 -29.34
CA ILE A 6 -14.10 -3.51 -27.92
C ILE A 6 -12.87 -3.66 -27.01
N GLU A 7 -11.85 -4.40 -27.43
CA GLU A 7 -10.59 -4.51 -26.68
C GLU A 7 -9.81 -3.19 -26.67
N LYS A 8 -9.64 -2.55 -27.83
CA LYS A 8 -8.96 -1.25 -27.94
C LYS A 8 -9.66 -0.16 -27.12
N THR A 9 -11.00 -0.13 -27.12
CA THR A 9 -11.78 0.81 -26.30
C THR A 9 -11.58 0.58 -24.81
N ALA A 10 -11.59 -0.68 -24.35
CA ALA A 10 -11.37 -1.01 -22.94
C ALA A 10 -9.94 -0.65 -22.48
N GLN A 11 -8.93 -0.94 -23.30
CA GLN A 11 -7.53 -0.56 -23.01
C GLN A 11 -7.37 0.96 -22.88
N TYR A 12 -8.02 1.73 -23.76
CA TYR A 12 -8.01 3.18 -23.68
C TYR A 12 -8.74 3.71 -22.44
N ALA A 13 -9.89 3.14 -22.10
CA ALA A 13 -10.64 3.51 -20.90
C ALA A 13 -9.82 3.26 -19.62
N LEU A 14 -9.17 2.11 -19.51
CA LEU A 14 -8.35 1.75 -18.34
C LEU A 14 -7.08 2.60 -18.22
N THR A 15 -6.39 2.89 -19.32
CA THR A 15 -5.24 3.81 -19.31
C THR A 15 -5.65 5.22 -18.90
N THR A 16 -6.78 5.71 -19.41
CA THR A 16 -7.35 7.01 -19.05
C THR A 16 -7.74 7.06 -17.57
N LEU A 17 -8.30 5.97 -17.03
CA LEU A 17 -8.68 5.87 -15.62
C LEU A 17 -7.47 6.03 -14.68
N VAL A 18 -6.30 5.50 -15.04
CA VAL A 18 -5.05 5.73 -14.28
C VAL A 18 -4.65 7.21 -14.29
N VAL A 19 -4.77 7.87 -15.45
CA VAL A 19 -4.47 9.30 -15.57
C VAL A 19 -5.46 10.14 -14.76
N ASP A 20 -6.76 9.86 -14.88
CA ASP A 20 -7.84 10.48 -14.12
C ASP A 20 -7.61 10.35 -12.61
N TYR A 21 -7.19 9.18 -12.16
CA TYR A 21 -6.82 8.93 -10.76
C TYR A 21 -5.67 9.82 -10.29
N LEU A 22 -4.62 9.95 -11.10
CA LEU A 22 -3.48 10.80 -10.77
C LEU A 22 -3.82 12.29 -10.78
N GLN A 23 -4.82 12.68 -11.58
CA GLN A 23 -5.30 14.07 -11.68
C GLN A 23 -6.27 14.49 -10.58
N GLY A 24 -6.70 13.58 -9.70
CA GLY A 24 -7.59 13.95 -8.60
C GLY A 24 -9.08 13.63 -8.84
N LYS A 25 -9.42 12.82 -9.86
CA LYS A 25 -10.83 12.48 -10.12
C LYS A 25 -11.42 11.69 -8.95
N ASN A 26 -12.71 11.88 -8.70
CA ASN A 26 -13.39 11.25 -7.57
C ASN A 26 -13.26 9.71 -7.61
N LEU A 27 -12.83 9.12 -6.50
CA LEU A 27 -12.61 7.67 -6.37
C LEU A 27 -13.87 6.84 -6.61
N SER A 28 -15.05 7.35 -6.24
CA SER A 28 -16.30 6.63 -6.46
C SER A 28 -16.56 6.46 -7.95
N GLN A 29 -16.31 7.51 -8.74
CA GLN A 29 -16.43 7.48 -10.20
C GLN A 29 -15.40 6.53 -10.83
N ILE A 30 -14.16 6.57 -10.35
CA ILE A 30 -13.08 5.69 -10.80
C ILE A 30 -13.47 4.23 -10.53
N ARG A 31 -13.99 3.93 -9.34
CA ARG A 31 -14.45 2.59 -8.97
C ARG A 31 -15.63 2.14 -9.82
N THR A 32 -16.67 2.95 -9.95
CA THR A 32 -17.84 2.60 -10.79
C THR A 32 -17.45 2.38 -12.24
N CYS A 33 -16.52 3.19 -12.79
CA CYS A 33 -16.01 3.01 -14.14
C CYS A 33 -15.16 1.74 -14.27
N LEU A 34 -14.35 1.41 -13.27
CA LEU A 34 -13.58 0.17 -13.27
C LEU A 34 -14.50 -1.05 -13.18
N ASP A 35 -15.48 -1.02 -12.29
CA ASP A 35 -16.47 -2.08 -12.09
C ASP A 35 -17.30 -2.31 -13.37
N SER A 36 -17.71 -1.24 -14.06
CA SER A 36 -18.46 -1.36 -15.31
C SER A 36 -17.63 -1.96 -16.44
N VAL A 37 -16.35 -1.57 -16.58
CA VAL A 37 -15.42 -2.16 -17.57
C VAL A 37 -15.16 -3.64 -17.26
N CYS A 38 -15.01 -4.00 -15.98
CA CYS A 38 -14.82 -5.39 -15.56
C CYS A 38 -16.07 -6.23 -15.84
N ALA A 39 -17.26 -5.72 -15.51
CA ALA A 39 -18.53 -6.39 -15.76
C ALA A 39 -18.78 -6.60 -17.26
N GLN A 40 -18.47 -5.60 -18.10
CA GLN A 40 -18.61 -5.70 -19.56
C GLN A 40 -17.69 -6.77 -20.16
N LYS A 41 -16.48 -6.95 -19.60
CA LYS A 41 -15.50 -7.93 -20.09
C LYS A 41 -15.61 -9.31 -19.44
N GLY A 42 -16.33 -9.43 -18.32
CA GLY A 42 -16.38 -10.66 -17.53
C GLY A 42 -15.01 -11.09 -16.99
N GLN A 43 -14.10 -10.13 -16.77
CA GLN A 43 -12.73 -10.38 -16.32
C GLN A 43 -12.40 -9.52 -15.08
N SER A 44 -11.45 -9.98 -14.28
CA SER A 44 -10.92 -9.17 -13.17
C SER A 44 -10.16 -7.95 -13.68
N ALA A 45 -10.22 -6.85 -12.94
CA ALA A 45 -9.39 -5.68 -13.22
C ALA A 45 -7.90 -6.06 -13.32
N HIS A 46 -7.40 -6.92 -12.44
CA HIS A 46 -6.01 -7.40 -12.49
C HIS A 46 -5.66 -8.07 -13.83
N ALA A 47 -6.49 -9.00 -14.31
CA ALA A 47 -6.25 -9.66 -15.60
C ALA A 47 -6.29 -8.65 -16.76
N LEU A 48 -7.28 -7.73 -16.74
CA LEU A 48 -7.38 -6.68 -17.75
C LEU A 48 -6.12 -5.81 -17.79
N TYR A 49 -5.67 -5.29 -16.64
CA TYR A 49 -4.50 -4.43 -16.53
C TYR A 49 -3.18 -5.14 -16.83
N ALA A 50 -3.07 -6.46 -16.58
CA ALA A 50 -1.89 -7.26 -16.89
C ALA A 50 -1.63 -7.32 -18.41
N HIS A 51 -2.69 -7.28 -19.23
CA HIS A 51 -2.58 -7.38 -20.68
C HIS A 51 -2.48 -6.03 -21.41
N ILE A 52 -2.64 -4.89 -20.71
CA ILE A 52 -2.55 -3.56 -21.35
C ILE A 52 -1.10 -3.25 -21.72
N PRO A 53 -0.80 -3.00 -23.01
CA PRO A 53 0.54 -2.57 -23.43
C PRO A 53 0.83 -1.14 -22.95
N ALA A 54 2.02 -0.94 -22.39
CA ALA A 54 2.51 0.36 -21.96
C ALA A 54 2.91 1.22 -23.16
N ARG A 55 1.96 2.00 -23.71
CA ARG A 55 2.22 2.87 -24.87
C ARG A 55 3.19 3.99 -24.46
N PRO A 56 4.32 4.21 -25.17
CA PRO A 56 5.36 5.16 -24.76
C PRO A 56 4.86 6.58 -24.49
N ILE A 57 3.87 7.06 -25.26
CA ILE A 57 3.29 8.40 -25.12
C ILE A 57 2.58 8.54 -23.77
N ILE A 58 1.68 7.60 -23.44
CA ILE A 58 0.93 7.60 -22.19
C ILE A 58 1.88 7.36 -21.02
N THR A 59 2.83 6.44 -21.17
CA THR A 59 3.84 6.16 -20.14
C THR A 59 4.66 7.40 -19.81
N ARG A 60 5.14 8.16 -20.81
CA ARG A 60 5.86 9.43 -20.56
C ARG A 60 4.99 10.45 -19.83
N GLN A 61 3.72 10.56 -20.20
CA GLN A 61 2.79 11.44 -19.50
C GLN A 61 2.60 11.02 -18.04
N LEU A 62 2.39 9.74 -17.78
CA LEU A 62 2.28 9.19 -16.42
C LEU A 62 3.56 9.44 -15.61
N LEU A 63 4.73 9.15 -16.17
CA LEU A 63 6.02 9.38 -15.52
C LEU A 63 6.25 10.86 -15.22
N THR A 64 5.77 11.75 -16.09
CA THR A 64 5.85 13.21 -15.87
C THR A 64 4.90 13.67 -14.77
N LEU A 65 3.65 13.16 -14.74
CA LEU A 65 2.68 13.42 -13.69
C LEU A 65 3.13 12.91 -12.31
N LEU A 66 3.92 11.85 -12.31
CA LEU A 66 4.55 11.27 -11.12
C LEU A 66 5.89 11.93 -10.77
N GLN A 67 6.40 12.86 -11.60
CA GLN A 67 7.73 13.48 -11.44
C GLN A 67 8.89 12.48 -11.36
N VAL A 68 8.82 11.37 -12.08
CA VAL A 68 9.92 10.40 -12.13
C VAL A 68 11.15 11.06 -12.78
N PRO A 69 12.33 11.02 -12.15
CA PRO A 69 13.53 11.66 -12.70
C PRO A 69 13.85 11.18 -14.12
N ILE A 70 14.17 12.11 -15.03
CA ILE A 70 14.42 11.82 -16.46
C ILE A 70 15.42 10.68 -16.65
N LYS A 71 16.49 10.64 -15.84
CA LYS A 71 17.52 9.59 -15.88
C LYS A 71 16.96 8.17 -15.74
N LYS A 72 15.83 8.01 -15.04
CA LYS A 72 15.21 6.71 -14.75
C LYS A 72 13.99 6.43 -15.62
N GLN A 73 13.44 7.43 -16.31
CA GLN A 73 12.28 7.25 -17.20
C GLN A 73 12.53 6.19 -18.27
N ASN A 74 13.74 6.14 -18.83
CA ASN A 74 14.11 5.13 -19.84
C ASN A 74 14.00 3.70 -19.33
N THR A 75 14.29 3.45 -18.04
CA THR A 75 14.12 2.12 -17.42
C THR A 75 12.66 1.70 -17.40
N TYR A 76 11.73 2.63 -17.11
CA TYR A 76 10.30 2.35 -17.09
C TYR A 76 9.69 2.22 -18.48
N LEU A 77 10.23 2.94 -19.47
CA LEU A 77 9.78 2.84 -20.86
C LEU A 77 10.06 1.48 -21.50
N ASN A 78 11.02 0.71 -20.95
CA ASN A 78 11.32 -0.64 -21.39
C ASN A 78 10.35 -1.71 -20.83
N ILE A 79 9.46 -1.34 -19.91
CA ILE A 79 8.47 -2.27 -19.34
C ILE A 79 7.25 -2.32 -20.26
N ASN A 80 7.02 -3.48 -20.88
CA ASN A 80 6.01 -3.63 -21.95
C ASN A 80 4.54 -3.50 -21.48
N HIS A 81 4.27 -3.68 -20.18
CA HIS A 81 2.92 -3.74 -19.64
C HIS A 81 2.69 -2.69 -18.55
N LEU A 82 1.49 -2.10 -18.55
CA LEU A 82 1.15 -1.00 -17.65
C LEU A 82 1.16 -1.43 -16.18
N LEU A 83 0.59 -2.59 -15.85
CA LEU A 83 0.49 -3.04 -14.46
C LEU A 83 1.85 -3.36 -13.82
N PRO A 84 2.75 -4.15 -14.45
CA PRO A 84 4.12 -4.31 -13.95
C PRO A 84 4.86 -2.98 -13.82
N MET A 85 4.65 -2.04 -14.74
CA MET A 85 5.26 -0.71 -14.66
C MET A 85 4.77 0.08 -13.44
N LEU A 86 3.47 0.14 -13.18
CA LEU A 86 2.89 0.80 -12.01
C LEU A 86 3.33 0.12 -10.70
N THR A 87 3.36 -1.20 -10.70
CA THR A 87 3.84 -2.01 -9.56
C THR A 87 5.31 -1.72 -9.27
N TYR A 88 6.15 -1.69 -10.31
CA TYR A 88 7.57 -1.37 -10.19
C TYR A 88 7.79 0.10 -9.78
N LEU A 89 6.97 1.04 -10.25
CA LEU A 89 6.99 2.45 -9.79
C LEU A 89 6.68 2.58 -8.31
N HIS A 90 5.65 1.86 -7.84
CA HIS A 90 5.31 1.81 -6.42
C HIS A 90 6.46 1.20 -5.60
N GLN A 91 7.00 0.06 -6.04
CA GLN A 91 8.08 -0.65 -5.37
C GLN A 91 9.39 0.11 -5.36
N ALA A 92 9.70 0.86 -6.40
CA ALA A 92 10.97 1.57 -6.52
C ALA A 92 11.08 2.78 -5.55
N GLY A 93 10.06 3.00 -4.72
CA GLY A 93 10.16 3.84 -3.52
C GLY A 93 10.11 5.34 -3.79
N TYR A 94 9.60 5.79 -4.94
CA TYR A 94 9.42 7.21 -5.29
C TYR A 94 8.26 7.89 -4.56
N GLU A 95 7.94 7.45 -3.35
CA GLU A 95 6.93 8.10 -2.50
C GLU A 95 5.54 8.13 -3.19
N HIS A 96 5.31 7.20 -4.11
CA HIS A 96 4.03 7.03 -4.77
C HIS A 96 3.13 6.08 -3.97
N ASP A 97 3.01 6.27 -2.67
CA ASP A 97 2.13 5.47 -1.82
C ASP A 97 0.66 5.65 -2.22
N HIS A 98 0.33 6.77 -2.87
CA HIS A 98 -0.96 6.98 -3.51
C HIS A 98 -1.22 5.98 -4.66
N LEU A 99 -0.19 5.42 -5.33
CA LEU A 99 -0.39 4.32 -6.29
C LEU A 99 -0.79 3.02 -5.60
N ASN A 100 -0.43 2.82 -4.33
CA ASN A 100 -0.79 1.61 -3.58
C ASN A 100 -2.31 1.43 -3.55
N TYR A 101 -3.06 2.51 -3.31
CA TYR A 101 -4.52 2.41 -3.33
C TYR A 101 -5.06 2.04 -4.70
N LEU A 102 -4.53 2.61 -5.79
CA LEU A 102 -4.94 2.24 -7.14
C LEU A 102 -4.62 0.76 -7.44
N LEU A 103 -3.44 0.29 -7.06
CA LEU A 103 -3.05 -1.11 -7.19
C LEU A 103 -3.94 -2.03 -6.34
N GLN A 104 -4.26 -1.63 -5.11
CA GLN A 104 -5.21 -2.33 -4.24
C GLN A 104 -6.62 -2.33 -4.83
N LEU A 105 -7.06 -1.24 -5.46
CA LEU A 105 -8.34 -1.18 -6.16
C LEU A 105 -8.33 -2.18 -7.31
N ILE A 106 -7.31 -2.17 -8.16
CA ILE A 106 -7.14 -3.14 -9.27
C ILE A 106 -7.14 -4.59 -8.74
N GLN A 107 -6.50 -4.83 -7.59
CA GLN A 107 -6.45 -6.15 -6.99
C GLN A 107 -7.78 -6.58 -6.32
N LYS A 108 -8.45 -5.66 -5.58
CA LYS A 108 -9.73 -5.91 -4.90
C LYS A 108 -10.90 -6.06 -5.87
N THR A 109 -10.85 -5.38 -7.01
CA THR A 109 -11.86 -5.49 -8.09
C THR A 109 -11.73 -6.79 -8.88
N SER A 110 -10.76 -7.63 -8.50
CA SER A 110 -10.69 -8.98 -9.02
C SER A 110 -11.84 -9.82 -8.47
N HIS A 111 -12.65 -10.38 -9.36
CA HIS A 111 -13.56 -11.51 -9.09
C HIS A 111 -12.82 -12.78 -8.64
N GLN A 112 -11.52 -12.71 -8.37
CA GLN A 112 -10.77 -13.82 -7.79
C GLN A 112 -11.05 -13.98 -6.30
N PRO A 113 -10.97 -15.23 -5.83
CA PRO A 113 -11.54 -15.64 -4.56
C PRO A 113 -10.63 -15.23 -3.40
N TYR A 114 -10.18 -13.99 -3.24
CA TYR A 114 -9.39 -13.62 -2.05
C TYR A 114 -10.21 -13.85 -0.77
N LYS A 115 -11.53 -13.66 -0.84
CA LYS A 115 -12.45 -14.11 0.21
C LYS A 115 -12.40 -15.62 0.36
N ALA A 116 -12.40 -16.39 -0.73
CA ALA A 116 -12.34 -17.84 -0.66
C ALA A 116 -10.95 -18.41 -0.35
N THR A 117 -9.82 -17.75 -0.61
CA THR A 117 -8.46 -18.13 -0.14
C THR A 117 -8.22 -17.67 1.28
N PHE A 118 -8.75 -16.52 1.71
CA PHE A 118 -8.76 -16.16 3.13
C PHE A 118 -9.66 -17.13 3.91
N ILE A 119 -10.87 -17.42 3.41
CA ILE A 119 -11.78 -18.41 3.98
C ILE A 119 -11.18 -19.82 3.86
N LEU A 120 -10.57 -20.23 2.74
CA LEU A 120 -9.90 -21.54 2.59
C LEU A 120 -8.68 -21.66 3.49
N ASN A 121 -7.86 -20.62 3.62
CA ASN A 121 -6.69 -20.69 4.49
C ASN A 121 -7.11 -20.68 5.95
N THR A 122 -8.12 -19.89 6.33
CA THR A 122 -8.67 -19.94 7.69
C THR A 122 -9.40 -21.25 7.96
N THR A 123 -10.19 -21.80 7.03
CA THR A 123 -10.86 -23.10 7.20
C THR A 123 -9.88 -24.26 7.12
N LEU A 124 -8.81 -24.18 6.33
CA LEU A 124 -7.77 -25.21 6.29
C LEU A 124 -6.93 -25.18 7.56
N ILE A 125 -6.63 -24.00 8.11
CA ILE A 125 -6.04 -23.88 9.44
C ILE A 125 -7.01 -24.43 10.49
N ILE A 126 -8.27 -23.99 10.52
CA ILE A 126 -9.29 -24.47 11.48
C ILE A 126 -9.54 -25.98 11.33
N SER A 127 -9.49 -26.54 10.13
CA SER A 127 -9.76 -27.95 9.85
C SER A 127 -8.54 -28.82 10.13
N THR A 128 -7.32 -28.38 9.79
CA THR A 128 -6.09 -29.09 10.21
C THR A 128 -5.91 -29.04 11.72
N VAL A 129 -6.22 -27.90 12.35
CA VAL A 129 -6.33 -27.76 13.80
C VAL A 129 -7.42 -28.71 14.32
N GLY A 130 -8.63 -28.69 13.77
CA GLY A 130 -9.73 -29.57 14.17
C GLY A 130 -9.39 -31.06 14.07
N VAL A 131 -8.70 -31.50 13.02
CA VAL A 131 -8.26 -32.89 12.83
C VAL A 131 -7.13 -33.26 13.81
N LEU A 132 -6.17 -32.36 14.04
CA LEU A 132 -5.13 -32.56 15.05
C LEU A 132 -5.73 -32.62 16.48
N PHE A 133 -6.75 -31.81 16.75
CA PHE A 133 -7.50 -31.80 18.00
C PHE A 133 -8.38 -33.05 18.17
N TYR A 134 -9.01 -33.54 17.10
CA TYR A 134 -9.86 -34.74 17.14
C TYR A 134 -9.05 -36.02 17.39
N LYS A 135 -7.83 -36.10 16.85
CA LYS A 135 -7.00 -37.31 16.95
C LYS A 135 -6.20 -37.43 18.26
N ASN A 136 -6.03 -36.33 19.01
CA ASN A 136 -5.35 -36.31 20.31
C ASN A 136 -6.02 -35.30 21.28
N PRO A 137 -7.17 -35.66 21.87
CA PRO A 137 -7.92 -34.77 22.76
C PRO A 137 -7.17 -34.36 24.03
N HIS A 138 -6.10 -35.09 24.39
CA HIS A 138 -5.29 -34.82 25.58
C HIS A 138 -4.09 -33.88 25.35
N SER A 139 -3.73 -33.51 24.11
CA SER A 139 -2.60 -32.59 23.87
C SER A 139 -3.04 -31.39 23.04
N MET A 140 -3.73 -30.43 23.67
CA MET A 140 -3.98 -29.12 23.08
C MET A 140 -2.67 -28.36 22.89
N ASN A 141 -1.99 -28.59 21.76
CA ASN A 141 -0.74 -27.92 21.44
C ASN A 141 -0.99 -26.57 20.75
N ILE A 142 -1.71 -25.66 21.43
CA ILE A 142 -1.91 -24.27 20.99
C ILE A 142 -0.59 -23.59 20.60
N PRO A 143 0.54 -23.80 21.31
CA PRO A 143 1.83 -23.25 20.89
C PRO A 143 2.27 -23.70 19.49
N PHE A 144 1.94 -24.93 19.08
CA PHE A 144 2.27 -25.45 17.74
C PHE A 144 1.56 -24.67 16.63
N LEU A 145 0.30 -24.31 16.84
CA LEU A 145 -0.43 -23.48 15.89
C LEU A 145 0.21 -22.08 15.76
N GLY A 146 0.63 -21.50 16.88
CA GLY A 146 1.38 -20.25 16.91
C GLY A 146 2.69 -20.33 16.13
N MET A 147 3.43 -21.44 16.25
CA MET A 147 4.64 -21.69 15.46
C MET A 147 4.35 -21.72 13.96
N LEU A 148 3.34 -22.48 13.52
CA LEU A 148 2.98 -22.58 12.10
C LEU A 148 2.56 -21.23 11.53
N TYR A 149 1.71 -20.49 12.26
CA TYR A 149 1.26 -19.17 11.83
C TYR A 149 2.42 -18.17 11.71
N THR A 150 3.28 -18.11 12.73
CA THR A 150 4.43 -17.18 12.74
C THR A 150 5.42 -17.54 11.64
N SER A 151 5.68 -18.83 11.43
CA SER A 151 6.58 -19.30 10.37
C SER A 151 6.04 -18.98 8.98
N TYR A 152 4.74 -19.17 8.76
CA TYR A 152 4.07 -18.82 7.51
C TYR A 152 4.09 -17.30 7.26
N SER A 153 3.78 -16.50 8.29
CA SER A 153 3.84 -15.04 8.20
C SER A 153 5.26 -14.56 7.86
N LEU A 154 6.27 -15.13 8.50
CA LEU A 154 7.67 -14.79 8.20
C LEU A 154 8.04 -15.19 6.77
N ALA A 155 7.74 -16.43 6.36
CA ALA A 155 8.04 -16.92 5.02
C ALA A 155 7.38 -16.08 3.92
N THR A 156 6.12 -15.66 4.13
CA THR A 156 5.41 -14.79 3.17
C THR A 156 6.02 -13.39 3.10
N GLN A 157 6.42 -12.81 4.24
CA GLN A 157 7.11 -11.52 4.27
C GLN A 157 8.49 -11.58 3.61
N MET A 158 9.26 -12.64 3.87
CA MET A 158 10.53 -12.91 3.20
C MET A 158 10.31 -13.05 1.70
N TYR A 159 9.36 -13.87 1.27
CA TYR A 159 9.02 -14.05 -0.13
C TYR A 159 8.67 -12.71 -0.79
N GLN A 160 7.82 -11.89 -0.18
CA GLN A 160 7.47 -10.56 -0.71
C GLN A 160 8.70 -9.66 -0.80
N THR A 161 9.54 -9.63 0.22
CA THR A 161 10.74 -8.78 0.26
C THR A 161 11.77 -9.19 -0.81
N PHE A 162 12.01 -10.48 -0.98
CA PHE A 162 12.96 -10.99 -1.98
C PHE A 162 12.41 -10.92 -3.40
N TYR A 163 11.12 -11.22 -3.60
CA TYR A 163 10.50 -11.22 -4.92
C TYR A 163 10.32 -9.80 -5.47
N TYR A 164 9.92 -8.85 -4.62
CA TYR A 164 9.67 -7.46 -5.03
C TYR A 164 10.88 -6.54 -4.91
N GLY A 165 11.97 -7.00 -4.28
CA GLY A 165 13.19 -6.23 -4.10
C GLY A 165 13.06 -5.08 -3.09
N CYS A 166 14.20 -4.56 -2.64
CA CYS A 166 14.27 -3.43 -1.72
C CYS A 166 14.76 -2.18 -2.47
N PRO A 167 13.94 -1.13 -2.65
CA PRO A 167 14.34 0.09 -3.35
C PRO A 167 15.45 0.87 -2.62
N ASN A 168 15.47 0.80 -1.29
CA ASN A 168 16.49 1.41 -0.44
C ASN A 168 17.06 0.36 0.50
N ILE A 169 18.29 -0.08 0.24
CA ILE A 169 18.91 -1.22 0.93
C ILE A 169 18.96 -0.98 2.45
N ASN A 170 19.45 0.19 2.91
CA ASN A 170 19.72 0.40 4.33
C ASN A 170 18.48 0.45 5.23
N PRO A 171 17.49 1.36 5.02
CA PRO A 171 16.34 1.44 5.92
C PRO A 171 15.41 0.22 5.77
N THR A 172 15.27 -0.34 4.57
CA THR A 172 14.42 -1.51 4.35
C THR A 172 15.03 -2.76 4.97
N LEU A 173 16.35 -2.95 4.87
CA LEU A 173 17.04 -4.07 5.53
C LEU A 173 16.96 -3.96 7.05
N LEU A 174 17.10 -2.76 7.62
CA LEU A 174 16.93 -2.54 9.06
C LEU A 174 15.51 -2.90 9.53
N LEU A 175 14.48 -2.44 8.82
CA LEU A 175 13.08 -2.78 9.13
C LEU A 175 12.83 -4.29 9.03
N PHE A 176 13.30 -4.90 7.94
CA PHE A 176 13.20 -6.34 7.73
C PHE A 176 13.93 -7.15 8.82
N PHE A 177 15.10 -6.67 9.27
CA PHE A 177 15.85 -7.27 10.37
C PHE A 177 15.07 -7.20 11.68
N ILE A 178 14.52 -6.04 12.04
CA ILE A 178 13.72 -5.86 13.26
C ILE A 178 12.49 -6.78 13.23
N GLN A 179 11.81 -6.84 12.09
CA GLN A 179 10.63 -7.69 11.89
C GLN A 179 10.96 -9.19 11.97
N THR A 180 12.07 -9.61 11.38
CA THR A 180 12.58 -10.99 11.45
C THR A 180 12.96 -11.34 12.89
N ALA A 181 13.68 -10.45 13.58
CA ALA A 181 14.05 -10.64 14.98
C ALA A 181 12.81 -10.76 15.88
N SER A 182 11.80 -9.92 15.68
CA SER A 182 10.50 -10.04 16.38
C SER A 182 9.85 -11.40 16.14
N SER A 183 9.77 -11.84 14.87
CA SER A 183 9.17 -13.12 14.51
C SER A 183 9.94 -14.31 15.10
N CYS A 184 11.28 -14.25 15.10
CA CYS A 184 12.12 -15.27 15.73
C CYS A 184 11.91 -15.34 17.24
N LEU A 185 11.81 -14.20 17.94
CA LEU A 185 11.53 -14.17 19.38
C LEU A 185 10.16 -14.80 19.70
N SER A 186 9.13 -14.45 18.93
CA SER A 186 7.81 -15.08 19.04
C SER A 186 7.86 -16.59 18.76
N LEU A 187 8.58 -17.02 17.73
CA LEU A 187 8.75 -18.43 17.40
C LEU A 187 9.46 -19.19 18.54
N SER A 188 10.55 -18.64 19.08
CA SER A 188 11.25 -19.20 20.24
C SER A 188 10.35 -19.28 21.47
N ALA A 189 9.50 -18.27 21.71
CA ALA A 189 8.52 -18.31 22.79
C ALA A 189 7.52 -19.46 22.62
N TYR A 190 6.99 -19.66 21.40
CA TYR A 190 6.10 -20.78 21.10
C TYR A 190 6.78 -22.14 21.21
N VAL A 191 8.04 -22.28 20.75
CA VAL A 191 8.83 -23.51 20.91
C VAL A 191 9.03 -23.83 22.40
N LEU A 192 9.42 -22.85 23.20
CA LEU A 192 9.59 -23.04 24.65
C LEU A 192 8.27 -23.41 25.32
N CYS A 193 7.16 -22.71 25.02
CA CYS A 193 5.84 -23.08 25.52
C CYS A 193 5.43 -24.50 25.09
N PHE A 194 5.81 -24.95 23.89
CA PHE A 194 5.55 -26.31 23.42
C PHE A 194 6.36 -27.34 24.22
N LEU A 195 7.65 -27.09 24.42
CA LEU A 195 8.56 -27.98 25.16
C LEU A 195 8.20 -28.08 26.64
N THR A 196 7.67 -27.02 27.25
CA THR A 196 7.24 -26.99 28.66
C THR A 196 5.81 -27.51 28.87
N ALA A 197 5.26 -28.25 27.91
CA ALA A 197 3.88 -28.78 27.94
C ALA A 197 2.82 -27.70 28.20
N GLY A 198 3.05 -26.48 27.69
CA GLY A 198 2.14 -25.35 27.83
C GLY A 198 2.27 -24.56 29.14
N VAL A 199 3.17 -24.94 30.06
CA VAL A 199 3.44 -24.14 31.25
C VAL A 199 4.20 -22.89 30.81
N THR A 200 3.56 -21.72 30.93
CA THR A 200 4.17 -20.43 30.65
C THR A 200 5.23 -20.13 31.70
N THR A 201 6.50 -20.16 31.30
CA THR A 201 7.61 -19.77 32.16
C THR A 201 7.81 -18.25 32.07
N SER A 202 8.46 -17.65 33.08
CA SER A 202 8.84 -16.22 33.02
C SER A 202 9.66 -15.90 31.76
N MET A 203 10.45 -16.86 31.28
CA MET A 203 11.24 -16.75 30.06
C MET A 203 10.36 -16.63 28.80
N THR A 204 9.28 -17.41 28.68
CA THR A 204 8.38 -17.31 27.51
C THR A 204 7.63 -15.99 27.49
N ALA A 205 7.19 -15.51 28.66
CA ALA A 205 6.59 -14.18 28.80
C ALA A 205 7.55 -13.08 28.35
N PHE A 206 8.82 -13.13 28.78
CA PHE A 206 9.83 -12.16 28.38
C PHE A 206 10.07 -12.13 26.86
N LEU A 207 10.09 -13.29 26.20
CA LEU A 207 10.26 -13.38 24.75
C LEU A 207 9.06 -12.78 23.99
N PHE A 208 7.82 -13.03 24.43
CA PHE A 208 6.64 -12.40 23.83
C PHE A 208 6.62 -10.88 24.02
N ILE A 209 6.98 -10.40 25.21
CA ILE A 209 7.08 -8.96 25.49
C ILE A 209 8.16 -8.33 24.60
N SER A 210 9.33 -8.97 24.48
CA SER A 210 10.44 -8.50 23.65
C SER A 210 10.06 -8.46 22.16
N SER A 211 9.38 -9.49 21.66
CA SER A 211 8.83 -9.50 20.29
C SER A 211 7.82 -8.36 20.06
N SER A 212 6.91 -8.15 21.01
CA SER A 212 5.95 -7.04 20.94
C SER A 212 6.64 -5.67 20.91
N PHE A 213 7.68 -5.50 21.74
CA PHE A 213 8.49 -4.29 21.77
C PHE A 213 9.22 -4.02 20.45
N LEU A 214 9.84 -5.03 19.84
CA LEU A 214 10.48 -4.86 18.53
C LEU A 214 9.48 -4.46 17.44
N THR A 215 8.26 -4.98 17.49
CA THR A 215 7.18 -4.60 16.56
C THR A 215 6.75 -3.14 16.75
N LEU A 216 6.69 -2.66 18.00
CA LEU A 216 6.47 -1.24 18.29
C LEU A 216 7.62 -0.37 17.78
N LEU A 217 8.87 -0.82 17.98
CA LEU A 217 10.06 -0.12 17.52
C LEU A 217 10.08 0.00 15.99
N GLU A 218 9.70 -1.06 15.26
CA GLU A 218 9.54 -1.05 13.81
C GLU A 218 8.59 0.07 13.36
N HIS A 219 7.40 0.15 13.97
CA HIS A 219 6.42 1.19 13.62
C HIS A 219 6.92 2.60 13.91
N VAL A 220 7.56 2.82 15.07
CA VAL A 220 8.17 4.10 15.43
C VAL A 220 9.27 4.48 14.43
N LEU A 221 10.09 3.53 14.00
CA LEU A 221 11.17 3.74 13.04
C LEU A 221 10.63 4.10 11.66
N VAL A 222 9.60 3.40 11.18
CA VAL A 222 8.89 3.74 9.92
C VAL A 222 8.39 5.18 9.97
N PHE A 223 7.76 5.58 11.07
CA PHE A 223 7.27 6.95 11.24
C PHE A 223 8.40 7.98 11.26
N TYR A 224 9.49 7.70 11.97
CA TYR A 224 10.65 8.59 12.00
C TYR A 224 11.27 8.75 10.61
N LEU A 225 11.43 7.66 9.85
CA LEU A 225 11.92 7.69 8.47
C LEU A 225 11.02 8.50 7.55
N ILE A 226 9.70 8.39 7.69
CA ILE A 226 8.73 9.17 6.91
C ILE A 226 8.83 10.65 7.28
N LYS A 227 8.90 10.98 8.57
CA LYS A 227 9.06 12.35 9.06
C LYS A 227 10.37 13.01 8.61
N GLN A 228 11.46 12.25 8.56
CA GLN A 228 12.75 12.76 8.09
C GLN A 228 12.71 13.11 6.60
N LYS A 229 11.99 12.31 5.80
CA LYS A 229 11.82 12.57 4.36
C LYS A 229 10.93 13.78 4.07
N THR A 230 9.95 14.08 4.93
CA THR A 230 9.03 15.20 4.72
C THR A 230 9.55 16.55 5.19
N SER A 231 10.85 16.67 5.50
CA SER A 231 11.44 17.97 5.84
C SER A 231 11.29 18.94 4.66
N PRO A 232 10.64 20.11 4.86
CA PRO A 232 10.19 20.92 3.75
C PRO A 232 11.36 21.56 3.03
N ALA A 233 11.58 21.18 1.77
CA ALA A 233 12.26 22.04 0.80
C ALA A 233 11.32 23.21 0.47
N GLN A 234 11.19 24.14 1.41
CA GLN A 234 10.16 25.17 1.49
C GLN A 234 10.39 26.37 0.55
N THR A 235 11.32 26.28 -0.40
CA THR A 235 11.84 27.48 -1.10
C THR A 235 11.55 27.56 -2.59
N ALA A 236 10.77 26.64 -3.17
CA ALA A 236 10.32 26.73 -4.57
C ALA A 236 8.78 26.75 -4.74
N TYR A 237 8.07 27.15 -3.68
CA TYR A 237 6.69 27.60 -3.72
C TYR A 237 6.67 28.77 -4.75
N VAL A 238 6.09 28.65 -5.94
CA VAL A 238 4.74 29.22 -6.17
C VAL A 238 4.16 28.82 -7.54
N GLN A 239 4.88 28.19 -8.48
CA GLN A 239 4.39 28.17 -9.88
C GLN A 239 4.08 26.82 -10.54
N ASN A 240 4.48 25.68 -9.98
CA ASN A 240 4.23 24.39 -10.65
C ASN A 240 3.13 23.58 -9.97
N LYS A 241 1.96 23.45 -10.64
CA LYS A 241 0.83 22.61 -10.20
C LYS A 241 1.26 21.19 -9.80
N ILE A 242 2.27 20.63 -10.48
CA ILE A 242 2.76 19.28 -10.20
C ILE A 242 3.49 19.22 -8.85
N ILE A 243 4.26 20.26 -8.48
CA ILE A 243 4.95 20.32 -7.19
C ILE A 243 3.92 20.43 -6.06
N LEU A 244 2.88 21.25 -6.24
CA LEU A 244 1.80 21.39 -5.27
C LEU A 244 1.00 20.08 -5.10
N ALA A 245 0.72 19.38 -6.20
CA ALA A 245 0.07 18.08 -6.17
C ALA A 245 0.90 17.03 -5.42
N ASN A 246 2.23 17.03 -5.62
CA ASN A 246 3.12 16.14 -4.88
C ASN A 246 3.21 16.51 -3.40
N HIS A 247 3.28 17.79 -3.06
CA HIS A 247 3.22 18.24 -1.67
C HIS A 247 1.94 17.73 -0.98
N ALA A 248 0.78 17.87 -1.61
CA ALA A 248 -0.48 17.34 -1.09
C ALA A 248 -0.44 15.81 -0.87
N ARG A 249 0.16 15.05 -1.81
CA ARG A 249 0.35 13.60 -1.69
C ARG A 249 1.27 13.23 -0.51
N HIS A 250 2.37 13.95 -0.30
CA HIS A 250 3.25 13.72 0.84
C HIS A 250 2.58 14.06 2.18
N GLN A 251 1.85 15.17 2.24
CA GLN A 251 1.11 15.56 3.43
C GLN A 251 0.07 14.49 3.80
N TYR A 252 -0.67 13.99 2.82
CA TYR A 252 -1.59 12.86 3.00
C TYR A 252 -0.86 11.62 3.57
N GLN A 253 0.27 11.24 2.98
CA GLN A 253 1.03 10.06 3.41
C GLN A 253 1.52 10.22 4.86
N GLN A 254 2.01 11.40 5.22
CA GLN A 254 2.43 11.71 6.58
C GLN A 254 1.27 11.63 7.57
N GLN A 255 0.12 12.22 7.21
CA GLN A 255 -1.07 12.20 8.06
C GLN A 255 -1.58 10.77 8.26
N LEU A 256 -1.77 10.01 7.18
CA LEU A 256 -2.18 8.60 7.22
C LEU A 256 -1.22 7.75 8.05
N THR A 257 0.09 7.93 7.87
CA THR A 257 1.11 7.20 8.64
C THR A 257 1.01 7.54 10.12
N SER A 258 0.87 8.82 10.47
CA SER A 258 0.80 9.28 11.86
C SER A 258 -0.45 8.75 12.58
N GLU A 259 -1.62 8.84 11.94
CA GLU A 259 -2.88 8.36 12.50
C GLU A 259 -2.90 6.83 12.57
N SER A 260 -2.44 6.14 11.52
CA SER A 260 -2.34 4.67 11.52
C SER A 260 -1.33 4.13 12.53
N LEU A 261 -0.25 4.87 12.82
CA LEU A 261 0.70 4.50 13.86
C LEU A 261 0.03 4.49 15.24
N GLY A 262 -0.78 5.51 15.56
CA GLY A 262 -1.52 5.55 16.82
C GLY A 262 -2.42 4.32 17.01
N ILE A 263 -3.17 3.96 15.95
CA ILE A 263 -4.06 2.79 15.96
C ILE A 263 -3.26 1.49 16.12
N LYS A 264 -2.14 1.34 15.39
CA LYS A 264 -1.28 0.15 15.48
C LYS A 264 -0.64 0.02 16.86
N LEU A 265 -0.16 1.13 17.43
CA LEU A 265 0.46 1.16 18.75
C LEU A 265 -0.55 0.80 19.84
N TYR A 266 -1.76 1.36 19.77
CA TYR A 266 -2.85 1.04 20.70
C TYR A 266 -3.25 -0.44 20.61
N ALA A 267 -3.42 -0.96 19.39
CA ALA A 267 -3.74 -2.37 19.18
C ALA A 267 -2.63 -3.28 19.72
N ALA A 268 -1.35 -2.96 19.45
CA ALA A 268 -0.21 -3.71 19.97
C ALA A 268 -0.19 -3.72 21.50
N LEU A 269 -0.39 -2.56 22.14
CA LEU A 269 -0.45 -2.44 23.60
C LEU A 269 -1.58 -3.30 24.20
N LEU A 270 -2.79 -3.27 23.62
CA LEU A 270 -3.89 -4.11 24.07
C LEU A 270 -3.59 -5.61 23.90
N THR A 271 -2.97 -6.01 22.79
CA THR A 271 -2.57 -7.40 22.58
C THR A 271 -1.50 -7.84 23.57
N THR A 272 -0.53 -6.99 23.90
CA THR A 272 0.49 -7.28 24.91
C THR A 272 -0.12 -7.44 26.30
N ILE A 273 -1.09 -6.59 26.67
CA ILE A 273 -1.84 -6.72 27.94
C ILE A 273 -2.57 -8.06 27.97
N ALA A 274 -3.28 -8.44 26.89
CA ALA A 274 -3.98 -9.72 26.82
C ALA A 274 -3.02 -10.90 26.95
N SER A 275 -1.86 -10.86 26.28
CA SER A 275 -0.82 -11.88 26.41
C SER A 275 -0.22 -11.94 27.81
N ALA A 276 -0.01 -10.80 28.47
CA ALA A 276 0.49 -10.75 29.84
C ALA A 276 -0.52 -11.34 30.83
N LEU A 277 -1.81 -11.01 30.70
CA LEU A 277 -2.89 -11.58 31.50
C LEU A 277 -2.99 -13.10 31.30
N TRP A 278 -2.82 -13.58 30.06
CA TRP A 278 -2.75 -15.01 29.79
C TRP A 278 -1.56 -15.66 30.50
N CYS A 279 -0.38 -15.04 30.50
CA CYS A 279 0.79 -15.60 31.18
C CYS A 279 0.69 -15.62 32.71
N LEU A 280 -0.11 -14.72 33.32
CA LEU A 280 -0.25 -14.59 34.77
C LEU A 280 -1.30 -15.53 35.38
N HIS A 281 -2.26 -15.99 34.59
CA HIS A 281 -3.29 -16.91 35.05
C HIS A 281 -3.00 -18.34 34.57
N PRO A 282 -3.17 -19.37 35.42
CA PRO A 282 -3.05 -20.75 34.97
C PRO A 282 -3.99 -20.97 33.78
N PRO A 283 -3.55 -21.68 32.73
CA PRO A 283 -4.27 -21.78 31.47
C PRO A 283 -5.59 -22.53 31.68
N SER A 284 -6.65 -21.79 32.00
CA SER A 284 -8.01 -22.29 31.87
C SER A 284 -8.42 -22.15 30.40
N PHE A 285 -9.14 -23.16 29.92
CA PHE A 285 -9.66 -23.18 28.55
C PHE A 285 -10.50 -21.94 28.24
N LEU A 286 -11.28 -21.46 29.22
CA LEU A 286 -12.11 -20.26 29.10
C LEU A 286 -11.28 -18.98 28.92
N ILE A 287 -10.21 -18.80 29.70
CA ILE A 287 -9.32 -17.62 29.56
C ILE A 287 -8.63 -17.65 28.19
N THR A 288 -8.22 -18.84 27.74
CA THR A 288 -7.55 -18.99 26.44
C THR A 288 -8.47 -18.62 25.28
N ILE A 289 -9.70 -19.16 25.25
CA ILE A 289 -10.70 -18.79 24.24
C ILE A 289 -10.97 -17.29 24.30
N SER A 290 -11.18 -16.74 25.50
CA SER A 290 -11.45 -15.31 25.69
C SER A 290 -10.32 -14.44 25.14
N CYS A 291 -9.06 -14.78 25.42
CA CYS A 291 -7.89 -14.06 24.91
C CYS A 291 -7.80 -14.15 23.37
N ILE A 292 -8.02 -15.33 22.80
CA ILE A 292 -8.00 -15.51 21.33
C ILE A 292 -9.10 -14.68 20.67
N THR A 293 -10.33 -14.73 21.19
CA THR A 293 -11.45 -13.93 20.69
C THR A 293 -11.16 -12.44 20.83
N TYR A 294 -10.60 -12.00 21.96
CA TYR A 294 -10.23 -10.62 22.21
C TYR A 294 -9.16 -10.11 21.23
N ILE A 295 -8.06 -10.85 21.06
CA ILE A 295 -6.98 -10.51 20.11
C ILE A 295 -7.51 -10.48 18.67
N THR A 296 -8.37 -11.44 18.30
CA THR A 296 -8.99 -11.48 16.97
C THR A 296 -9.89 -10.27 16.74
N CYS A 297 -10.69 -9.89 17.75
CA CYS A 297 -11.54 -8.70 17.71
C CYS A 297 -10.71 -7.42 17.56
N ILE A 298 -9.63 -7.24 18.33
CA ILE A 298 -8.73 -6.09 18.20
C ILE A 298 -8.15 -6.02 16.79
N ASN A 299 -7.64 -7.14 16.25
CA ASN A 299 -7.06 -7.15 14.92
C ASN A 299 -8.09 -6.84 13.83
N TRP A 300 -9.33 -7.30 13.99
CA TRP A 300 -10.43 -6.99 13.09
C TRP A 300 -10.79 -5.50 13.14
N ILE A 301 -10.97 -4.93 14.34
CA ILE A 301 -11.25 -3.50 14.55
C ILE A 301 -10.11 -2.65 13.97
N LYS A 302 -8.86 -2.99 14.28
CA LYS A 302 -7.66 -2.33 13.74
C LYS A 302 -7.69 -2.30 12.21
N THR A 303 -7.96 -3.44 11.58
CA THR A 303 -7.97 -3.55 10.12
C THR A 303 -9.09 -2.70 9.51
N ARG A 304 -10.29 -2.74 10.11
CA ARG A 304 -11.43 -1.92 9.67
C ARG A 304 -11.16 -0.43 9.81
N TYR A 305 -10.62 -0.01 10.94
CA TYR A 305 -10.36 1.40 11.22
C TYR A 305 -9.24 1.95 10.32
N ILE A 306 -8.17 1.18 10.07
CA ILE A 306 -7.12 1.56 9.11
C ILE A 306 -7.70 1.65 7.69
N GLU A 307 -8.58 0.72 7.29
CA GLU A 307 -9.24 0.78 5.98
C GLU A 307 -10.10 2.04 5.84
N GLU A 308 -10.95 2.34 6.83
CA GLU A 308 -11.79 3.54 6.84
C GLU A 308 -10.97 4.84 6.88
N LEU A 309 -9.90 4.86 7.65
CA LEU A 309 -9.00 6.01 7.68
C LEU A 309 -8.35 6.23 6.32
N SER A 310 -7.89 5.16 5.67
CA SER A 310 -7.27 5.25 4.34
C SER A 310 -8.25 5.78 3.30
N THR A 311 -9.53 5.38 3.35
CA THR A 311 -10.53 5.90 2.42
C THR A 311 -10.86 7.36 2.69
N ARG A 312 -11.03 7.76 3.97
CA ARG A 312 -11.26 9.16 4.34
C ARG A 312 -10.14 10.06 3.84
N GLU A 313 -8.90 9.77 4.23
CA GLU A 313 -7.75 10.60 3.88
C GLU A 313 -7.54 10.65 2.35
N LEU A 314 -7.84 9.55 1.64
CA LEU A 314 -7.72 9.54 0.19
C LEU A 314 -8.77 10.42 -0.48
N THR A 315 -10.01 10.46 0.05
CA THR A 315 -11.02 11.41 -0.45
C THR A 315 -10.59 12.86 -0.24
N THR A 316 -9.97 13.19 0.90
CA THR A 316 -9.37 14.51 1.17
C THR A 316 -8.23 14.81 0.19
N LEU A 317 -7.35 13.83 -0.10
CA LEU A 317 -6.30 14.00 -1.09
C LEU A 317 -6.87 14.28 -2.49
N GLN A 318 -7.87 13.52 -2.91
CA GLN A 318 -8.45 13.64 -4.25
C GLN A 318 -9.18 14.98 -4.42
N THR A 319 -9.90 15.44 -3.40
CA THR A 319 -10.50 16.78 -3.39
C THR A 319 -9.45 17.89 -3.44
N SER A 320 -8.34 17.74 -2.71
CA SER A 320 -7.20 18.67 -2.79
C SER A 320 -6.51 18.65 -4.16
N LEU A 321 -6.37 17.49 -4.80
CA LEU A 321 -5.80 17.40 -6.14
C LEU A 321 -6.72 18.03 -7.18
N ALA A 322 -8.04 17.78 -7.08
CA ALA A 322 -9.03 18.37 -7.95
C ALA A 322 -9.03 19.91 -7.87
N SER A 323 -8.90 20.48 -6.67
CA SER A 323 -8.85 21.94 -6.50
C SER A 323 -7.58 22.57 -7.10
N ILE A 324 -6.43 21.89 -7.02
CA ILE A 324 -5.18 22.32 -7.66
C ILE A 324 -5.31 22.34 -9.19
N HIS A 325 -6.00 21.35 -9.76
CA HIS A 325 -6.22 21.29 -11.21
C HIS A 325 -7.23 22.34 -11.67
N ALA A 326 -8.33 22.51 -10.92
CA ALA A 326 -9.41 23.46 -11.23
C ALA A 326 -9.00 24.93 -11.07
N SER A 327 -7.98 25.23 -10.25
CA SER A 327 -7.48 26.60 -10.10
C SER A 327 -7.07 27.16 -11.48
N PRO A 328 -7.75 28.21 -11.99
CA PRO A 328 -7.39 28.80 -13.27
C PRO A 328 -5.94 29.25 -13.18
N GLN A 329 -5.13 28.86 -14.17
CA GLN A 329 -3.81 29.47 -14.31
C GLN A 329 -4.09 30.95 -14.50
N THR A 330 -3.91 31.74 -13.44
CA THR A 330 -3.91 33.18 -13.57
C THR A 330 -2.83 33.43 -14.60
N PRO A 331 -3.18 33.92 -15.81
CA PRO A 331 -2.19 34.13 -16.85
C PRO A 331 -1.13 34.98 -16.19
N SER A 332 0.08 34.42 -16.11
CA SER A 332 1.23 35.05 -15.49
C SER A 332 1.29 36.43 -16.10
N THR A 333 0.83 37.42 -15.35
CA THR A 333 0.83 38.80 -15.78
C THR A 333 2.30 39.05 -16.03
N SER A 334 2.62 39.27 -17.31
CA SER A 334 3.96 39.44 -17.84
C SER A 334 4.79 40.14 -16.79
N ILE A 335 5.75 39.40 -16.21
CA ILE A 335 6.81 39.97 -15.38
C ILE A 335 7.31 41.13 -16.23
N THR A 336 6.95 42.33 -15.80
CA THR A 336 7.39 43.55 -16.42
C THR A 336 8.88 43.49 -16.25
N HIS A 337 9.57 43.32 -17.37
CA HIS A 337 11.01 43.36 -17.52
C HIS A 337 11.60 44.36 -16.52
N ILE A 338 12.11 43.89 -15.38
CA ILE A 338 13.17 44.61 -14.69
C ILE A 338 14.39 44.27 -15.53
N SER A 339 14.64 45.14 -16.51
CA SER A 339 15.82 45.17 -17.35
C SER A 339 17.07 45.32 -16.49
N PHE A 340 17.64 44.21 -16.04
CA PHE A 340 19.05 44.14 -15.68
C PHE A 340 19.81 43.45 -16.82
N PHE A 341 20.49 44.29 -17.61
CA PHE A 341 21.69 44.00 -18.39
C PHE A 341 21.65 42.87 -19.44
N ASN A 342 21.18 43.27 -20.63
CA ASN A 342 21.89 43.19 -21.91
C ASN A 342 22.98 42.11 -22.09
N ARG A 343 22.66 41.05 -22.86
CA ARG A 343 23.64 40.37 -23.71
C ARG A 343 22.92 39.73 -24.91
N PRO A 344 23.24 40.10 -26.16
CA PRO A 344 22.70 39.43 -27.33
C PRO A 344 23.58 38.22 -27.67
N ASN A 345 22.99 37.05 -27.89
CA ASN A 345 23.30 36.33 -29.12
C ASN A 345 22.16 35.41 -29.52
N THR A 346 21.78 35.58 -30.77
CA THR A 346 20.79 34.86 -31.55
C THR A 346 21.20 33.40 -31.75
N ASP A 347 20.25 32.47 -31.70
CA ASP A 347 19.99 31.55 -32.81
C ASP A 347 18.63 30.83 -32.65
N ASN A 348 17.94 30.72 -33.79
CA ASN A 348 16.54 30.40 -33.96
C ASN A 348 16.21 28.91 -33.73
N VAL A 349 15.22 28.61 -32.87
CA VAL A 349 14.51 27.31 -32.90
C VAL A 349 13.00 27.56 -32.92
N LYS A 350 12.38 27.18 -34.04
CA LYS A 350 10.93 27.23 -34.30
C LYS A 350 10.28 26.01 -33.63
N ILE A 351 9.42 26.22 -32.63
CA ILE A 351 8.61 25.16 -32.01
C ILE A 351 7.16 25.36 -32.42
N SER A 352 6.62 24.38 -33.14
CA SER A 352 5.22 24.27 -33.55
C SER A 352 4.34 23.88 -32.37
N SER A 353 3.30 24.68 -32.14
CA SER A 353 2.24 24.45 -31.15
C SER A 353 1.35 23.27 -31.55
N LEU A 354 1.17 22.32 -30.62
CA LEU A 354 0.22 21.22 -30.75
C LEU A 354 -1.12 21.63 -30.12
N ASP A 355 -2.19 21.61 -30.92
CA ASP A 355 -3.57 21.87 -30.51
C ASP A 355 -4.08 20.81 -29.53
N SER A 356 -4.60 21.27 -28.38
CA SER A 356 -5.28 20.45 -27.37
C SER A 356 -6.78 20.78 -27.35
N SER A 357 -7.56 20.13 -28.20
CA SER A 357 -9.03 20.19 -28.11
C SER A 357 -9.66 18.86 -28.54
N SER A 358 -9.78 17.91 -27.61
CA SER A 358 -10.83 16.87 -27.63
C SER A 358 -10.77 16.04 -26.35
N THR A 359 -11.59 16.39 -25.37
CA THR A 359 -11.92 15.53 -24.23
C THR A 359 -13.37 15.83 -23.87
N ARG A 360 -14.30 15.10 -24.51
CA ARG A 360 -15.73 15.10 -24.16
C ARG A 360 -16.13 13.71 -23.66
N ASP A 361 -16.71 13.69 -22.47
CA ASP A 361 -17.73 12.78 -21.93
C ASP A 361 -17.75 11.32 -22.42
N TYR A 362 -16.94 10.46 -21.77
CA TYR A 362 -16.95 9.00 -21.99
C TYR A 362 -17.55 8.18 -20.83
N CYS A 363 -18.27 8.81 -19.90
CA CYS A 363 -18.92 8.11 -18.77
C CYS A 363 -20.46 8.13 -18.82
N ARG A 364 -21.07 8.29 -20.00
CA ARG A 364 -22.48 7.96 -20.21
C ARG A 364 -22.57 6.64 -20.98
N VAL A 365 -22.77 5.56 -20.24
CA VAL A 365 -23.34 4.30 -20.75
C VAL A 365 -24.62 4.05 -19.98
#